data_AF-A0A670YGQ0-F1
#
_entry.id   AF-A0A670YGQ0-F1
#
_cell.length_a   1.000
_cell.length_b   1.000
_cell.length_c   1.000
_cell.angle_alpha   90.00
_cell.angle_beta   90.00
_cell.angle_gamma   90.00
#
_symmetry.space_group_name_H-M   'P 1'
#
loop_
_entity.id
_entity.type
_entity.pdbx_description
1 polymer ?
#
loop_
_entity_poly.entity_id
_entity_poly.type
_entity_poly.pdbx_seq_one_letter_code
_entity_poly.pdbx_strand_id
1 'polypeptide(L)'
;PLAQVPCRQCAVVSSSGQMLGSRSGKEIDAKECVLRMNQAPTRGYEEDVGSRSTVRVVSHTSIPLLLRNQSSFFKPSCDTTYIIWGPPRLMNREKVGLVYRTLAKIKEMYPALRLYTLTEQMMSHCDELFQLETGKNR
;
A
#
# COMPACT_ATOMS: atom_id res chain seq x y z
N PRO A 1 12.30 -0.90 12.50
CA PRO A 1 12.05 -2.18 11.79
C PRO A 1 10.54 -2.44 11.71
N LEU A 2 10.04 -2.95 10.58
CA LEU A 2 8.66 -3.45 10.48
C LEU A 2 8.52 -4.66 11.41
N ALA A 3 7.97 -4.44 12.60
CA ALA A 3 7.67 -5.51 13.55
C ALA A 3 6.17 -5.79 13.46
N GLN A 4 5.78 -6.73 12.60
CA GLN A 4 4.41 -7.21 12.48
C GLN A 4 4.38 -8.68 12.84
N VAL A 5 3.38 -9.09 13.62
CA VAL A 5 3.13 -10.50 13.93
C VAL A 5 2.95 -11.25 12.60
N PRO A 6 3.67 -12.36 12.36
CA PRO A 6 3.52 -13.13 11.14
C PRO A 6 2.08 -13.64 11.00
N CYS A 7 1.48 -13.46 9.82
CA CYS A 7 0.16 -13.98 9.51
C CYS A 7 0.28 -15.39 8.91
N ARG A 8 -0.57 -16.32 9.33
CA ARG A 8 -0.61 -17.70 8.79
C ARG A 8 -1.36 -17.79 7.48
N GLN A 9 -2.42 -16.99 7.33
CA GLN A 9 -3.21 -16.93 6.09
C GLN A 9 -3.42 -15.48 5.64
N CYS A 10 -3.12 -15.25 4.38
CA CYS A 10 -3.20 -13.93 3.76
C CYS A 10 -4.12 -13.95 2.53
N ALA A 11 -4.82 -12.84 2.30
CA ALA A 11 -5.46 -12.53 1.02
C ALA A 11 -4.68 -11.40 0.32
N VAL A 12 -4.30 -11.61 -0.93
CA VAL A 12 -3.81 -10.53 -1.81
C VAL A 12 -4.94 -10.18 -2.76
N VAL A 13 -5.49 -8.97 -2.62
CA VAL A 13 -6.69 -8.57 -3.35
C VAL A 13 -6.29 -7.74 -4.57
N SER A 14 -6.65 -8.24 -5.75
CA SER A 14 -6.44 -7.54 -7.03
C SER A 14 -7.32 -6.29 -7.12
N SER A 15 -6.83 -5.27 -7.81
CA SER A 15 -7.59 -4.06 -8.16
C SER A 15 -8.32 -4.20 -9.51
N SER A 16 -8.34 -5.39 -10.11
CA SER A 16 -8.99 -5.66 -11.39
C SER A 16 -10.51 -5.51 -11.29
N GLY A 17 -11.13 -5.00 -12.36
CA GLY A 17 -12.59 -4.95 -12.48
C GLY A 17 -13.26 -6.33 -12.49
N GLN A 18 -12.51 -7.40 -12.73
CA GLN A 18 -13.01 -8.78 -12.63
C GLN A 18 -13.41 -9.19 -11.21
N MET A 19 -13.02 -8.42 -10.19
CA MET A 19 -13.50 -8.66 -8.82
C MET A 19 -14.99 -8.35 -8.67
N LEU A 20 -15.56 -7.50 -9.54
CA LEU A 20 -16.97 -7.10 -9.45
C LEU A 20 -17.90 -8.28 -9.73
N GLY A 21 -18.84 -8.52 -8.82
CA GLY A 21 -19.75 -9.66 -8.84
C GLY A 21 -19.13 -10.99 -8.38
N SER A 22 -17.89 -11.02 -7.94
CA SER A 22 -17.23 -12.23 -7.44
C SER A 22 -17.80 -12.70 -6.10
N ARG A 23 -18.38 -11.78 -5.30
CA ARG A 23 -18.89 -12.04 -3.95
C ARG A 23 -17.85 -12.65 -2.99
N SER A 24 -16.58 -12.36 -3.22
CA SER A 24 -15.45 -12.93 -2.45
C SER A 24 -15.21 -12.23 -1.11
N GLY A 25 -15.95 -11.17 -0.79
CA GLY A 25 -15.63 -10.26 0.31
C GLY A 25 -15.57 -10.91 1.68
N LYS A 26 -16.50 -11.85 1.96
CA LYS A 26 -16.49 -12.62 3.22
C LYS A 26 -15.28 -13.53 3.35
N GLU A 27 -14.88 -14.17 2.25
CA GLU A 27 -13.70 -15.06 2.23
C GLU A 27 -12.41 -14.25 2.44
N ILE A 28 -12.31 -13.08 1.81
CA ILE A 28 -11.19 -12.14 1.97
C ILE A 28 -11.11 -11.67 3.43
N ASP A 29 -12.22 -11.20 3.99
CA ASP A 29 -12.28 -10.67 5.36
C ASP A 29 -12.10 -11.76 6.43
N ALA A 30 -12.22 -13.05 6.08
CA ALA A 30 -11.89 -14.16 6.97
C ALA A 30 -10.38 -14.41 7.14
N LYS A 31 -9.53 -13.82 6.28
CA LYS A 31 -8.07 -13.97 6.40
C LYS A 31 -7.49 -13.10 7.50
N GLU A 32 -6.37 -13.53 8.08
CA GLU A 32 -5.67 -12.79 9.13
C GLU A 32 -5.13 -11.47 8.58
N CYS A 33 -4.53 -11.51 7.39
CA CYS A 33 -3.94 -10.36 6.73
C CYS A 33 -4.48 -10.15 5.32
N VAL A 34 -4.92 -8.92 5.06
CA VAL A 34 -5.42 -8.51 3.74
C VAL A 34 -4.48 -7.48 3.14
N LEU A 35 -3.86 -7.83 2.01
CA LEU A 35 -2.96 -6.97 1.25
C LEU A 35 -3.71 -6.33 0.09
N ARG A 36 -3.56 -5.00 -0.04
CA ARG A 36 -4.16 -4.22 -1.12
C ARG A 36 -3.14 -3.30 -1.78
N MET A 37 -3.44 -2.88 -3.01
CA MET A 37 -2.58 -2.00 -3.80
C MET A 37 -3.16 -0.59 -3.91
N ASN A 38 -2.30 0.41 -3.77
CA ASN A 38 -2.58 1.80 -4.12
C ASN A 38 -3.91 2.32 -3.51
N GLN A 39 -4.71 3.06 -4.28
CA GLN A 39 -6.00 3.63 -3.87
C GLN A 39 -7.21 2.70 -4.09
N ALA A 40 -7.02 1.38 -4.26
CA ALA A 40 -8.13 0.45 -4.47
C ALA A 40 -9.17 0.56 -3.32
N PRO A 41 -10.41 0.98 -3.60
CA PRO A 41 -11.41 1.21 -2.57
C PRO A 41 -12.00 -0.10 -2.05
N THR A 42 -12.52 -0.07 -0.83
CA THR A 42 -13.38 -1.11 -0.26
C THR A 42 -14.82 -0.65 -0.17
N ARG A 43 -15.02 0.63 0.16
CA ARG A 43 -16.34 1.24 0.33
C ARG A 43 -17.17 1.16 -0.95
N GLY A 44 -18.35 0.57 -0.87
CA GLY A 44 -19.25 0.33 -1.99
C GLY A 44 -18.95 -0.94 -2.78
N TYR A 45 -17.96 -1.72 -2.38
CA TYR A 45 -17.51 -2.96 -3.04
C TYR A 45 -17.32 -4.10 -2.03
N GLU A 46 -17.78 -3.94 -0.78
CA GLU A 46 -17.47 -4.85 0.32
C GLU A 46 -17.91 -6.29 0.06
N GLU A 47 -19.02 -6.49 -0.67
CA GLU A 47 -19.49 -7.83 -1.05
C GLU A 47 -18.46 -8.59 -1.89
N ASP A 48 -17.76 -7.88 -2.78
CA ASP A 48 -16.82 -8.46 -3.73
C ASP A 48 -15.39 -8.51 -3.20
N VAL A 49 -14.95 -7.42 -2.58
CA VAL A 49 -13.54 -7.24 -2.22
C VAL A 49 -13.29 -7.21 -0.73
N GLY A 50 -14.32 -7.30 0.11
CA GLY A 50 -14.20 -7.19 1.56
C GLY A 50 -13.98 -5.76 2.04
N SER A 51 -14.00 -5.59 3.36
CA SER A 51 -13.92 -4.29 4.04
C SER A 51 -12.55 -4.03 4.66
N ARG A 52 -11.78 -5.09 4.96
CA ARG A 52 -10.55 -5.01 5.76
C ARG A 52 -9.32 -4.72 4.89
N SER A 53 -8.33 -4.09 5.50
CA SER A 53 -6.98 -3.89 4.94
C SER A 53 -5.97 -3.96 6.08
N THR A 54 -4.97 -4.82 5.94
CA THR A 54 -3.89 -4.96 6.93
C THR A 54 -2.60 -4.33 6.42
N VAL A 55 -2.30 -4.52 5.13
CA VAL A 55 -1.15 -3.91 4.47
C VAL A 55 -1.61 -3.27 3.16
N ARG A 56 -1.10 -2.08 2.87
CA ARG A 56 -1.33 -1.40 1.60
C ARG A 56 -0.01 -0.98 0.98
N VAL A 57 0.31 -1.57 -0.16
CA VAL A 57 1.51 -1.23 -0.93
C VAL A 57 1.13 -0.16 -1.94
N VAL A 58 1.81 0.99 -1.90
CA VAL A 58 1.39 2.20 -2.60
C VAL A 58 2.55 2.77 -3.42
N SER A 59 2.32 2.96 -4.70
CA SER A 59 3.21 3.74 -5.56
C SER A 59 3.16 5.22 -5.19
N HIS A 60 4.30 5.89 -5.29
CA HIS A 60 4.43 7.33 -5.17
C HIS A 60 3.42 8.11 -6.03
N THR A 61 3.06 7.59 -7.22
CA THR A 61 2.07 8.20 -8.13
C THR A 61 0.65 8.21 -7.55
N SER A 62 0.33 7.28 -6.64
CA SER A 62 -0.98 7.19 -5.99
C SER A 62 -1.11 8.09 -4.76
N ILE A 63 0.00 8.63 -4.22
CA ILE A 63 -0.04 9.47 -3.01
C ILE A 63 -1.00 10.68 -3.14
N PRO A 64 -1.02 11.44 -4.25
CA PRO A 64 -1.99 12.53 -4.42
C PRO A 64 -3.44 12.04 -4.37
N LEU A 65 -3.71 10.83 -4.84
CA LEU A 65 -5.07 10.25 -4.84
C LEU A 65 -5.50 9.83 -3.44
N LEU A 66 -4.58 9.26 -2.65
CA LEU A 66 -4.86 8.91 -1.25
C LEU A 66 -5.15 10.18 -0.43
N LEU A 67 -4.40 11.26 -0.67
CA LEU A 67 -4.60 12.54 0.01
C LEU A 67 -5.97 13.17 -0.29
N ARG A 68 -6.45 13.08 -1.53
CA ARG A 68 -7.80 13.54 -1.90
C ARG A 68 -8.91 12.87 -1.09
N ASN A 69 -8.68 11.63 -0.66
CA ASN A 69 -9.63 10.86 0.15
C ASN A 69 -9.02 10.44 1.50
N GLN A 70 -8.24 11.34 2.11
CA GLN A 70 -7.48 11.05 3.34
C GLN A 70 -8.36 10.59 4.50
N SER A 71 -9.61 11.03 4.57
CA SER A 71 -10.56 10.62 5.59
C SER A 71 -10.98 9.16 5.46
N SER A 72 -10.95 8.58 4.25
CA SER A 72 -11.28 7.17 4.04
C SER A 72 -10.07 6.26 4.21
N PHE A 73 -8.85 6.76 3.96
CA PHE A 73 -7.63 5.97 4.03
C PHE A 73 -6.87 6.12 5.36
N PHE A 74 -6.76 7.32 5.91
CA PHE A 74 -5.90 7.60 7.08
C PHE A 74 -6.67 7.80 8.39
N LYS A 75 -8.00 7.65 8.39
CA LYS A 75 -8.78 7.68 9.64
C LYS A 75 -8.39 6.51 10.55
N PRO A 76 -8.50 6.66 11.88
CA PRO A 76 -7.92 5.76 12.88
C PRO A 76 -8.54 4.36 12.98
N SER A 77 -9.42 3.95 12.05
CA SER A 77 -10.29 2.79 12.25
C SER A 77 -9.67 1.44 11.88
N CYS A 78 -8.45 1.38 11.35
CA CYS A 78 -7.84 0.10 11.01
C CYS A 78 -6.33 0.17 11.19
N ASP A 79 -5.77 -0.87 11.82
CA ASP A 79 -4.34 -1.20 11.88
C ASP A 79 -3.78 -1.46 10.47
N THR A 80 -3.89 -0.53 9.52
CA THR A 80 -3.32 -0.67 8.18
C THR A 80 -1.88 -0.17 8.20
N THR A 81 -0.98 -1.02 7.71
CA THR A 81 0.42 -0.66 7.45
C THR A 81 0.55 -0.22 5.99
N TYR A 82 1.06 0.99 5.78
CA TYR A 82 1.32 1.55 4.46
C TYR A 82 2.79 1.39 4.10
N ILE A 83 3.06 0.75 2.96
CA ILE A 83 4.41 0.61 2.40
C ILE A 83 4.45 1.39 1.10
N ILE A 84 5.21 2.48 1.08
CA ILE A 84 5.29 3.38 -0.07
C ILE A 84 6.57 3.12 -0.85
N TRP A 85 6.45 3.03 -2.18
CA TRP A 85 7.59 2.85 -3.08
C TRP A 85 7.57 3.87 -4.21
N GLY A 86 8.74 4.20 -4.75
CA GLY A 86 8.87 5.17 -5.83
C GLY A 86 10.33 5.41 -6.19
N PRO A 87 10.60 6.21 -7.23
CA PRO A 87 11.95 6.47 -7.69
C PRO A 87 12.77 7.21 -6.63
N PRO A 88 14.07 6.92 -6.49
CA PRO A 88 14.96 7.56 -5.52
C PRO A 88 14.84 9.08 -5.51
N ARG A 89 14.78 9.72 -6.69
CA ARG A 89 14.65 11.19 -6.82
C ARG A 89 13.47 11.79 -6.05
N LEU A 90 12.37 11.05 -5.91
CA LEU A 90 11.15 11.52 -5.23
C LEU A 90 11.02 11.02 -3.78
N MET A 91 11.67 9.90 -3.47
CA MET A 91 11.58 9.21 -2.18
C MET A 91 12.80 9.42 -1.27
N ASN A 92 13.87 10.02 -1.78
CA ASN A 92 15.12 10.22 -1.05
C ASN A 92 14.91 11.14 0.16
N ARG A 93 15.42 10.69 1.32
CA ARG A 93 15.25 11.33 2.62
C ARG A 93 16.17 12.54 2.80
N GLU A 94 17.39 12.46 2.29
CA GLU A 94 18.46 13.45 2.45
C GLU A 94 18.30 14.62 1.47
N LYS A 95 17.98 14.31 0.21
CA LYS A 95 17.72 15.26 -0.87
C LYS A 95 16.29 15.80 -0.83
N VAL A 96 15.52 15.42 0.20
CA VAL A 96 14.19 15.93 0.50
C VAL A 96 13.27 15.81 -0.72
N GLY A 97 13.15 14.58 -1.23
CA GLY A 97 12.27 14.26 -2.36
C GLY A 97 10.84 14.73 -2.10
N LEU A 98 10.17 15.21 -3.16
CA LEU A 98 8.83 15.82 -3.03
C LEU A 98 7.82 14.89 -2.36
N VAL A 99 7.86 13.59 -2.69
CA VAL A 99 6.95 12.61 -2.11
C VAL A 99 7.37 12.33 -0.67
N TYR A 100 8.66 12.18 -0.37
CA TYR A 100 9.11 12.00 1.01
C TYR A 100 8.66 13.14 1.95
N ARG A 101 8.80 14.42 1.53
CA ARG A 101 8.25 15.56 2.29
C ARG A 101 6.76 15.44 2.56
N THR A 102 6.03 15.01 1.55
CA THR A 102 4.58 14.84 1.64
C THR A 102 4.24 13.73 2.65
N LEU A 103 4.95 12.61 2.60
CA LEU A 103 4.81 11.51 3.56
C LEU A 103 5.16 11.92 5.00
N ALA A 104 6.21 12.73 5.18
CA ALA A 104 6.58 13.27 6.48
C ALA A 104 5.44 14.11 7.09
N LYS A 105 4.85 15.02 6.31
CA LYS A 105 3.69 15.81 6.73
C LYS A 105 2.48 14.93 7.07
N ILE A 106 2.23 13.86 6.30
CA ILE A 106 1.16 12.91 6.61
C ILE A 106 1.42 12.23 7.96
N LYS A 107 2.66 11.81 8.22
CA LYS A 107 3.03 11.17 9.48
C LYS A 107 2.91 12.12 10.68
N GLU A 108 3.18 13.42 10.49
CA GLU A 108 2.95 14.46 11.50
C GLU A 108 1.45 14.66 11.77
N MET A 109 0.61 14.70 10.73
CA MET A 109 -0.84 14.85 10.86
C MET A 109 -1.53 13.61 11.45
N TYR A 110 -1.00 12.42 11.19
CA TYR A 110 -1.53 11.15 11.68
C TYR A 110 -0.43 10.36 12.42
N PRO A 111 -0.11 10.73 13.68
CA PRO A 111 1.01 10.13 14.41
C PRO A 111 0.90 8.61 14.58
N ALA A 112 -0.33 8.10 14.72
CA ALA A 112 -0.61 6.67 14.84
C ALA A 112 -0.47 5.88 13.51
N LEU A 113 -0.39 6.56 12.36
CA LEU A 113 -0.32 5.91 11.05
C LEU A 113 0.96 5.09 10.92
N ARG A 114 0.83 3.80 10.60
CA ARG A 114 1.96 2.91 10.34
C ARG A 114 2.43 3.09 8.89
N LEU A 115 3.33 4.04 8.67
CA LEU A 115 3.82 4.44 7.35
C LEU A 115 5.31 4.10 7.20
N TYR A 116 5.64 3.36 6.15
CA TYR A 116 6.99 2.91 5.82
C TYR A 116 7.29 3.18 4.34
N THR A 117 8.57 3.33 4.01
CA THR A 117 9.05 3.48 2.62
C THR A 117 10.06 2.39 2.31
N LEU A 118 10.09 1.91 1.05
CA LEU A 118 11.21 1.08 0.60
C LEU A 118 12.51 1.88 0.60
N THR A 119 13.62 1.21 0.90
CA THR A 119 14.97 1.77 0.79
C THR A 119 15.42 1.81 -0.66
N GLU A 120 16.39 2.68 -1.00
CA GLU A 120 16.98 2.70 -2.34
C GLU A 120 17.57 1.34 -2.72
N GLN A 121 18.27 0.68 -1.78
CA GLN A 121 18.80 -0.68 -1.99
C GLN A 121 17.71 -1.70 -2.34
N MET A 122 16.58 -1.69 -1.61
CA MET A 122 15.48 -2.62 -1.90
C MET A 122 14.82 -2.30 -3.25
N MET A 123 14.71 -1.02 -3.61
CA MET A 123 14.20 -0.62 -4.93
C MET A 123 15.11 -1.13 -6.05
N SER A 124 16.42 -0.92 -5.94
CA SER A 124 17.39 -1.45 -6.91
C SER A 124 17.30 -2.98 -7.03
N HIS A 125 17.21 -3.68 -5.90
CA HIS A 125 17.04 -5.14 -5.89
C HIS A 125 15.76 -5.59 -6.61
N CYS A 126 14.63 -4.91 -6.39
CA CYS A 126 13.38 -5.22 -7.09
C CYS A 126 13.47 -4.95 -8.60
N ASP A 127 14.18 -3.89 -9.02
CA ASP A 127 14.34 -3.55 -10.43
C ASP A 127 15.27 -4.55 -11.15
N GLU A 128 16.35 -4.99 -10.49
CA GLU A 128 17.24 -6.06 -10.97
C GLU A 128 16.49 -7.39 -11.11
N LEU A 129 15.71 -7.78 -10.10
CA LEU A 129 14.91 -9.01 -10.15
C LEU A 129 13.88 -8.95 -11.28
N PHE A 130 13.20 -7.81 -11.47
CA PHE A 130 12.25 -7.65 -12.56
C PHE A 130 12.93 -7.81 -13.93
N GLN A 131 14.10 -7.22 -14.12
CA GLN A 131 14.85 -7.36 -15.36
C GLN A 131 15.31 -8.79 -15.59
N LEU A 132 15.78 -9.48 -14.55
CA LEU A 132 16.20 -10.87 -14.63
C LEU A 132 15.06 -11.79 -15.08
N GLU A 133 13.87 -11.62 -14.50
CA GLU A 133 12.71 -12.49 -14.76
C GLU A 133 11.98 -12.16 -16.07
N THR A 134 12.00 -10.89 -16.50
CA THR A 134 11.19 -10.43 -17.65
C THR A 134 12.00 -10.05 -18.88
N GLY A 135 13.32 -9.87 -18.73
CA GLY A 135 14.19 -9.30 -19.77
C GLY A 135 13.94 -7.82 -20.07
N LYS A 136 13.17 -7.11 -19.23
CA LYS A 136 12.79 -5.70 -19.45
C LYS A 136 13.21 -4.82 -18.28
N ASN A 137 13.57 -3.57 -18.61
CA ASN A 137 13.68 -2.52 -17.61
C ASN A 137 12.29 -2.03 -17.19
N ARG A 138 12.20 -1.55 -15.95
CA ARG A 138 10.97 -1.06 -15.35
C ARG A 138 10.76 0.44 -15.61
#